data_AF-X6CFV3-F1
#
_entry.id   AF-X6CFV3-F1
#
_cell.length_a   1.000
_cell.length_b   1.000
_cell.length_c   1.000
_cell.angle_alpha   90.00
_cell.angle_beta   90.00
_cell.angle_gamma   90.00
#
_symmetry.space_group_name_H-M   'P 1'
#
loop_
_entity.id
_entity.type
_entity.pdbx_description
1 polymer ?
#
loop_
_entity_poly.entity_id
_entity_poly.type
_entity_poly.pdbx_seq_one_letter_code
_entity_poly.pdbx_strand_id
1 'polypeptide(L)'
;MTEDTLLPLSFPAVGRKKVTAAFDGGRITSDGGVMLLAAAERRLQLADRLAAAIHDPRDPARVTHAMADILRARIFAIACGYEDANDLDRLRTDPAFKLACGRLPDSGIDLCSQPTCSRLENLPDLRTVIRLGWVLVDLWLSSYAAPPKSVTLDIDDTLDVVHGHQQLSLFNAHYDERCFLPIHIYDAATGRPVAMILRPGKTPTGKEIRGHLRRLVRRIRARWPTTRILIRGDSHYGRAQVMAWCENNAIDYLFGLPGNKVLQRLVDESADDIRTRRALERKSVLRGYAETRYKAKSWKAERRTCARIEATTLGLDIRFVVTKPPMQRYFNSR
;
A
#
# COMPACT_ATOMS: atom_id res chain seq x y z
N MET A 1 42.21 -4.02 -26.58
CA MET A 1 42.17 -3.48 -25.21
C MET A 1 40.79 -3.76 -24.65
N THR A 2 40.65 -4.80 -23.85
CA THR A 2 39.46 -5.06 -23.03
C THR A 2 39.61 -4.23 -21.77
N GLU A 3 39.29 -2.93 -21.85
CA GLU A 3 39.04 -2.16 -20.64
C GLU A 3 37.65 -2.54 -20.15
N ASP A 4 37.59 -3.60 -19.34
CA ASP A 4 36.41 -3.90 -18.55
C ASP A 4 36.24 -2.73 -17.56
N THR A 5 35.37 -1.78 -17.89
CA THR A 5 34.94 -0.76 -16.93
C THR A 5 34.37 -1.51 -15.74
N LEU A 6 35.09 -1.51 -14.61
CA LEU A 6 34.62 -2.10 -13.37
C LEU A 6 33.33 -1.40 -12.98
N LEU A 7 32.20 -2.07 -13.24
CA LEU A 7 30.91 -1.58 -12.80
C LEU A 7 30.96 -1.43 -11.27
N PRO A 8 30.40 -0.35 -10.70
CA PRO A 8 30.33 -0.15 -9.25
C PRO A 8 29.46 -1.20 -8.52
N LEU A 9 28.97 -2.21 -9.26
CA LEU A 9 28.02 -3.23 -8.83
C LEU A 9 28.30 -4.54 -9.57
N SER A 10 28.32 -5.64 -8.81
CA SER A 10 28.47 -6.99 -9.35
C SER A 10 27.10 -7.59 -9.65
N PHE A 11 26.92 -8.14 -10.85
CA PHE A 11 25.72 -8.91 -11.18
C PHE A 11 25.85 -10.33 -10.63
N PRO A 12 24.78 -10.88 -10.01
CA PRO A 12 24.78 -12.29 -9.64
C PRO A 12 24.79 -13.18 -10.88
N ALA A 13 25.33 -14.38 -10.74
CA ALA A 13 25.33 -15.36 -11.81
C ALA A 13 23.90 -15.74 -12.24
N VAL A 14 23.73 -16.00 -13.54
CA VAL A 14 22.48 -16.53 -14.11
C VAL A 14 22.75 -17.96 -14.59
N GLY A 15 22.06 -18.92 -13.99
CA GLY A 15 22.40 -20.34 -14.11
C GLY A 15 23.82 -20.60 -13.57
N ARG A 16 24.71 -21.13 -14.42
CA ARG A 16 26.13 -21.38 -14.09
C ARG A 16 27.08 -20.33 -14.70
N LYS A 17 26.57 -19.21 -15.23
CA LYS A 17 27.37 -18.21 -15.95
C LYS A 17 27.49 -16.91 -15.18
N LYS A 18 28.70 -16.36 -15.12
CA LYS A 18 28.96 -15.00 -14.65
C LYS A 18 28.39 -14.00 -15.66
N VAL A 19 27.79 -12.93 -15.16
CA VAL A 19 27.27 -11.83 -15.98
C VAL A 19 28.32 -10.72 -16.03
N THR A 20 28.69 -10.29 -17.24
CA THR A 20 29.61 -9.18 -17.52
C THR A 20 28.89 -8.17 -18.42
N ALA A 21 29.11 -6.88 -18.19
CA ALA A 21 28.68 -5.84 -19.13
C ALA A 21 29.85 -5.48 -20.04
N ALA A 22 29.57 -5.28 -21.33
CA ALA A 22 30.52 -4.81 -22.32
C ALA A 22 29.88 -3.67 -23.13
N PHE A 23 30.70 -2.74 -23.62
CA PHE A 23 30.28 -1.59 -24.43
C PHE A 23 30.77 -1.74 -25.89
N ASP A 24 30.73 -2.97 -26.41
CA ASP A 24 31.26 -3.35 -27.72
C ASP A 24 30.19 -3.37 -28.84
N GLY A 25 28.94 -2.99 -28.52
CA GLY A 25 27.86 -2.86 -29.49
C GLY A 25 27.15 -4.17 -29.87
N GLY A 26 27.37 -5.27 -29.12
CA GLY A 26 26.68 -6.55 -29.32
C GLY A 26 25.17 -6.52 -29.00
N ARG A 27 24.69 -7.43 -28.13
CA ARG A 27 23.30 -7.34 -27.64
C ARG A 27 23.16 -6.15 -26.68
N ILE A 28 22.46 -5.13 -27.13
CA ILE A 28 22.24 -3.89 -26.37
C ILE A 28 20.87 -3.94 -25.70
N THR A 29 20.78 -3.35 -24.50
CA THR A 29 19.54 -3.12 -23.76
C THR A 29 19.55 -1.71 -23.17
N SER A 30 18.39 -1.08 -23.15
CA SER A 30 18.17 0.19 -22.45
C SER A 30 17.69 -0.02 -21.01
N ASP A 31 17.42 -1.28 -20.63
CA ASP A 31 16.73 -1.65 -19.40
C ASP A 31 17.65 -2.28 -18.35
N GLY A 32 18.95 -1.97 -18.37
CA GLY A 32 19.94 -2.57 -17.45
C GLY A 32 19.57 -2.46 -15.97
N GLY A 33 18.80 -1.44 -15.59
CA GLY A 33 18.25 -1.26 -14.22
C GLY A 33 17.35 -2.41 -13.75
N VAL A 34 16.74 -3.18 -14.66
CA VAL A 34 15.90 -4.35 -14.33
C VAL A 34 16.65 -5.41 -13.53
N MET A 35 17.99 -5.44 -13.61
CA MET A 35 18.82 -6.36 -12.82
C MET A 35 18.78 -6.06 -11.31
N LEU A 36 18.56 -4.79 -10.92
CA LEU A 36 18.34 -4.41 -9.51
C LEU A 36 16.99 -4.93 -9.01
N LEU A 37 15.95 -4.83 -9.86
CA LEU A 37 14.62 -5.39 -9.57
C LEU A 37 14.70 -6.92 -9.44
N ALA A 38 15.48 -7.58 -10.29
CA ALA A 38 15.71 -9.02 -10.19
C ALA A 38 16.41 -9.42 -8.87
N ALA A 39 17.31 -8.58 -8.34
CA ALA A 39 17.94 -8.83 -7.05
C ALA A 39 16.94 -8.71 -5.89
N ALA A 40 16.04 -7.73 -5.96
CA ALA A 40 14.94 -7.60 -4.99
C ALA A 40 13.95 -8.76 -5.10
N GLU A 41 13.55 -9.14 -6.32
CA GLU A 41 12.63 -10.24 -6.56
C GLU A 41 13.19 -11.58 -6.05
N ARG A 42 14.47 -11.88 -6.28
CA ARG A 42 15.12 -13.09 -5.72
C ARG A 42 15.05 -13.16 -4.20
N ARG A 43 15.13 -12.03 -3.51
CA ARG A 43 15.03 -11.96 -2.03
C ARG A 43 13.60 -12.13 -1.55
N LEU A 44 12.64 -11.56 -2.26
CA LEU A 44 11.22 -11.57 -1.88
C LEU A 44 10.49 -12.84 -2.34
N GLN A 45 10.95 -13.44 -3.45
CA GLN A 45 10.29 -14.49 -4.21
C GLN A 45 8.82 -14.14 -4.51
N LEU A 46 8.58 -12.89 -4.88
CA LEU A 46 7.23 -12.34 -5.00
C LEU A 46 6.44 -13.07 -6.08
N ALA A 47 7.04 -13.30 -7.25
CA ALA A 47 6.36 -13.95 -8.38
C ALA A 47 5.96 -15.40 -8.05
N ASP A 48 6.84 -16.16 -7.39
CA ASP A 48 6.54 -17.54 -6.98
C ASP A 48 5.42 -17.59 -5.94
N ARG A 49 5.45 -16.69 -4.95
CA ARG A 49 4.40 -16.61 -3.92
C ARG A 49 3.05 -16.23 -4.50
N LEU A 50 3.02 -15.29 -5.46
CA LEU A 50 1.79 -14.91 -6.17
C LEU A 50 1.29 -16.06 -7.05
N ALA A 51 2.18 -16.70 -7.81
CA ALA A 51 1.85 -17.85 -8.65
C ALA A 51 1.20 -18.98 -7.86
N ALA A 52 1.71 -19.30 -6.66
CA ALA A 52 1.16 -20.33 -5.79
C ALA A 52 -0.26 -20.04 -5.30
N ALA A 53 -0.70 -18.77 -5.34
CA ALA A 53 -2.05 -18.36 -4.98
C ALA A 53 -3.04 -18.40 -6.16
N ILE A 54 -2.56 -18.60 -7.39
CA ILE A 54 -3.36 -18.67 -8.62
C ILE A 54 -3.50 -20.15 -9.01
N HIS A 55 -4.74 -20.57 -9.29
CA HIS A 55 -4.96 -21.87 -9.89
C HIS A 55 -4.65 -21.79 -11.39
N ASP A 56 -3.69 -22.59 -11.85
CA ASP A 56 -3.35 -22.69 -13.27
C ASP A 56 -4.14 -23.86 -13.90
N PRO A 57 -5.15 -23.60 -14.75
CA PRO A 57 -5.96 -24.66 -15.36
C PRO A 57 -5.30 -25.28 -16.60
N ARG A 58 -4.12 -24.78 -17.01
CA ARG A 58 -3.42 -25.27 -18.21
C ARG A 58 -2.89 -26.68 -17.97
N ASP A 59 -2.89 -27.51 -19.02
CA ASP A 59 -2.24 -28.83 -19.01
C ASP A 59 -0.73 -28.66 -18.75
N PRO A 60 -0.19 -29.17 -17.62
CA PRO A 60 1.21 -29.00 -17.26
C PRO A 60 2.19 -29.51 -18.33
N ALA A 61 1.81 -30.53 -19.09
CA ALA A 61 2.68 -31.09 -20.15
C ALA A 61 2.82 -30.14 -21.36
N ARG A 62 1.95 -29.13 -21.47
CA ARG A 62 1.92 -28.15 -22.57
C ARG A 62 2.35 -26.75 -22.13
N VAL A 63 2.81 -26.59 -20.89
CA VAL A 63 3.23 -25.29 -20.35
C VAL A 63 4.67 -24.99 -20.78
N THR A 64 4.83 -23.99 -21.64
CA THR A 64 6.14 -23.43 -22.01
C THR A 64 6.65 -22.41 -20.99
N HIS A 65 5.75 -21.59 -20.42
CA HIS A 65 6.08 -20.56 -19.43
C HIS A 65 5.30 -20.81 -18.15
N ALA A 66 6.01 -21.09 -17.06
CA ALA A 66 5.43 -21.26 -15.74
C ALA A 66 4.72 -19.96 -15.31
N MET A 67 3.66 -20.09 -14.49
CA MET A 67 2.89 -18.95 -13.96
C MET A 67 3.81 -17.91 -13.29
N ALA A 68 4.79 -18.36 -12.50
CA ALA A 68 5.76 -17.49 -11.86
C ALA A 68 6.66 -16.74 -12.86
N ASP A 69 7.05 -17.37 -13.97
CA ASP A 69 7.86 -16.70 -15.01
C ASP A 69 7.07 -15.60 -15.70
N ILE A 70 5.78 -15.85 -16.01
CA ILE A 70 4.90 -14.86 -16.64
C ILE A 70 4.70 -13.68 -15.69
N LEU A 71 4.39 -13.95 -14.42
CA LEU A 71 4.25 -12.91 -13.39
C LEU A 71 5.54 -12.11 -13.21
N ARG A 72 6.70 -12.79 -13.16
CA ARG A 72 8.00 -12.13 -12.97
C ARG A 72 8.33 -11.19 -14.12
N ALA A 73 8.20 -11.65 -15.37
CA ALA A 73 8.39 -10.81 -16.55
C ALA A 73 7.44 -9.61 -16.53
N ARG A 74 6.17 -9.83 -16.15
CA ARG A 74 5.17 -8.77 -16.08
C ARG A 74 5.42 -7.75 -14.99
N ILE A 75 5.83 -8.18 -13.79
CA ILE A 75 6.20 -7.30 -12.68
C ILE A 75 7.39 -6.41 -13.07
N PHE A 76 8.40 -6.98 -13.73
CA PHE A 76 9.54 -6.20 -14.22
C PHE A 76 9.13 -5.21 -15.30
N ALA A 77 8.29 -5.61 -16.26
CA ALA A 77 7.79 -4.70 -17.28
C ALA A 77 7.07 -3.49 -16.67
N ILE A 78 6.14 -3.72 -15.73
CA ILE A 78 5.43 -2.63 -15.02
C ILE A 78 6.42 -1.72 -14.29
N ALA A 79 7.38 -2.30 -13.55
CA ALA A 79 8.36 -1.51 -12.80
C ALA A 79 9.34 -0.72 -13.69
N CYS A 80 9.51 -1.12 -14.94
CA CYS A 80 10.30 -0.41 -15.95
C CYS A 80 9.47 0.59 -16.80
N GLY A 81 8.17 0.75 -16.54
CA GLY A 81 7.31 1.70 -17.27
C GLY A 81 6.64 1.12 -18.53
N TYR A 82 6.51 -0.20 -18.60
CA TYR A 82 5.82 -0.93 -19.67
C TYR A 82 4.51 -1.55 -19.16
N GLU A 83 3.68 -0.74 -18.49
CA GLU A 83 2.46 -1.19 -17.83
C GLU A 83 1.33 -1.60 -18.79
N ASP A 84 1.32 -1.14 -20.04
CA ASP A 84 0.27 -1.51 -21.02
C ASP A 84 0.49 -2.91 -21.65
N ALA A 85 1.64 -3.52 -21.37
CA ALA A 85 2.11 -4.80 -21.87
C ALA A 85 2.43 -4.86 -23.38
N ASN A 86 2.25 -3.79 -24.15
CA ASN A 86 2.43 -3.78 -25.61
C ASN A 86 3.87 -4.11 -26.02
N ASP A 87 4.84 -3.64 -25.24
CA ASP A 87 6.26 -3.86 -25.51
C ASP A 87 6.73 -5.29 -25.19
N LEU A 88 5.92 -6.14 -24.56
CA LEU A 88 6.36 -7.49 -24.16
C LEU A 88 6.76 -8.37 -25.35
N ASP A 89 6.21 -8.14 -26.54
CA ASP A 89 6.62 -8.87 -27.74
C ASP A 89 8.04 -8.50 -28.19
N ARG A 90 8.50 -7.29 -27.87
CA ARG A 90 9.89 -6.86 -28.05
C ARG A 90 10.76 -7.30 -26.86
N LEU A 91 10.33 -6.97 -25.65
CA LEU A 91 11.08 -7.22 -24.39
C LEU A 91 11.33 -8.71 -24.13
N ARG A 92 10.51 -9.62 -24.68
CA ARG A 92 10.73 -11.06 -24.51
C ARG A 92 12.07 -11.58 -25.03
N THR A 93 12.69 -10.85 -25.96
CA THR A 93 14.01 -11.16 -26.53
C THR A 93 15.14 -10.27 -25.98
N ASP A 94 14.80 -9.25 -25.19
CA ASP A 94 15.76 -8.31 -24.62
C ASP A 94 16.74 -9.04 -23.67
N PRO A 95 18.05 -8.80 -23.81
CA PRO A 95 19.05 -9.54 -23.04
C PRO A 95 18.95 -9.28 -21.53
N ALA A 96 18.65 -8.06 -21.06
CA ALA A 96 18.54 -7.77 -19.64
C ALA A 96 17.26 -8.36 -19.03
N PHE A 97 16.13 -8.28 -19.73
CA PHE A 97 14.88 -8.91 -19.30
C PHE A 97 15.00 -10.44 -19.22
N LYS A 98 15.64 -11.07 -20.21
CA LYS A 98 15.94 -12.50 -20.16
C LYS A 98 16.81 -12.83 -18.95
N LEU A 99 17.89 -12.09 -18.71
CA LEU A 99 18.77 -12.29 -17.55
C LEU A 99 18.04 -12.08 -16.22
N ALA A 100 17.21 -11.04 -16.10
CA ALA A 100 16.42 -10.74 -14.91
C ALA A 100 15.44 -11.86 -14.58
N CYS A 101 14.89 -12.52 -15.59
CA CYS A 101 14.03 -13.71 -15.45
C CYS A 101 14.82 -15.02 -15.39
N GLY A 102 16.15 -14.98 -15.21
CA GLY A 102 16.98 -16.17 -15.05
C GLY A 102 17.28 -16.94 -16.34
N ARG A 103 17.11 -16.31 -17.51
CA ARG A 103 17.32 -16.92 -18.83
C ARG A 103 18.57 -16.37 -19.50
N LEU A 104 19.30 -17.25 -20.20
CA LEU A 104 20.46 -16.83 -20.99
C LEU A 104 19.98 -16.03 -22.23
N PRO A 105 20.59 -14.88 -22.55
CA PRO A 105 20.19 -14.06 -23.69
C PRO A 105 20.18 -14.81 -25.03
N ASP A 106 21.23 -15.61 -25.30
CA ASP A 106 21.43 -16.23 -26.61
C ASP A 106 20.78 -17.60 -26.77
N SER A 107 20.73 -18.39 -25.70
CA SER A 107 20.34 -19.81 -25.74
C SER A 107 19.13 -20.14 -24.87
N GLY A 108 18.76 -19.25 -23.95
CA GLY A 108 17.54 -19.41 -23.17
C GLY A 108 16.32 -19.14 -24.04
N ILE A 109 15.24 -19.88 -23.79
CA ILE A 109 13.95 -19.59 -24.42
C ILE A 109 13.50 -18.15 -24.10
N ASP A 110 12.97 -17.46 -25.09
CA ASP A 110 12.46 -16.09 -24.93
C ASP A 110 11.35 -16.03 -23.88
N LEU A 111 11.11 -14.86 -23.28
CA LEU A 111 10.02 -14.70 -22.32
C LEU A 111 8.65 -14.87 -22.98
N CYS A 112 7.61 -14.91 -22.16
CA CYS A 112 6.24 -14.98 -22.65
C CYS A 112 5.88 -13.72 -23.48
N SER A 113 5.08 -13.92 -24.52
CA SER A 113 4.56 -12.84 -25.37
C SER A 113 3.44 -12.04 -24.69
N GLN A 114 3.11 -10.88 -25.26
CA GLN A 114 2.01 -10.04 -24.77
C GLN A 114 0.69 -10.81 -24.62
N PRO A 115 0.23 -11.61 -25.61
CA PRO A 115 -1.03 -12.35 -25.48
C PRO A 115 -1.02 -13.40 -24.37
N THR A 116 0.17 -13.87 -23.97
CA THR A 116 0.31 -14.81 -22.84
C THR A 116 0.06 -14.09 -21.52
N CYS A 117 0.59 -12.87 -21.36
CA CYS A 117 0.34 -12.04 -20.18
C CYS A 117 -1.13 -11.63 -20.08
N SER A 118 -1.77 -11.19 -21.15
CA SER A 118 -3.18 -10.79 -21.11
C SER A 118 -4.11 -11.94 -20.70
N ARG A 119 -3.85 -13.17 -21.17
CA ARG A 119 -4.62 -14.35 -20.73
C ARG A 119 -4.43 -14.63 -19.25
N LEU A 120 -3.22 -14.45 -18.71
CA LEU A 120 -2.96 -14.58 -17.29
C LEU A 120 -3.69 -13.51 -16.48
N GLU A 121 -3.65 -12.24 -16.89
CA GLU A 121 -4.28 -11.14 -16.14
C GLU A 121 -5.80 -11.27 -16.06
N ASN A 122 -6.42 -11.93 -17.05
CA ASN A 122 -7.85 -12.20 -17.08
C ASN A 122 -8.26 -13.54 -16.40
N LEU A 123 -7.30 -14.32 -15.89
CA LEU A 123 -7.56 -15.61 -15.25
C LEU A 123 -8.06 -15.48 -13.79
N PRO A 124 -7.52 -14.61 -12.92
CA PRO A 124 -7.94 -14.51 -11.53
C PRO A 124 -9.41 -14.10 -11.35
N ASP A 125 -10.16 -14.91 -10.60
CA ASP A 125 -11.46 -14.53 -10.05
C ASP A 125 -11.31 -13.67 -8.77
N LEU A 126 -12.43 -13.17 -8.24
CA LEU A 126 -12.44 -12.38 -7.01
C LEU A 126 -11.77 -13.11 -5.83
N ARG A 127 -11.96 -14.44 -5.70
CA ARG A 127 -11.34 -15.21 -4.63
C ARG A 127 -9.82 -15.25 -4.78
N THR A 128 -9.34 -15.37 -6.01
CA THR A 128 -7.92 -15.32 -6.35
C THR A 128 -7.33 -13.96 -6.04
N VAL A 129 -7.97 -12.86 -6.44
CA VAL A 129 -7.53 -11.49 -6.10
C VAL A 129 -7.42 -11.30 -4.57
N ILE A 130 -8.38 -11.81 -3.80
CA ILE A 130 -8.32 -11.79 -2.33
C ILE A 130 -7.11 -12.59 -1.80
N ARG A 131 -6.82 -13.76 -2.39
CA ARG A 131 -5.63 -14.57 -2.03
C ARG A 131 -4.32 -13.85 -2.38
N LEU A 132 -4.25 -13.16 -3.51
CA LEU A 132 -3.07 -12.36 -3.88
C LEU A 132 -2.84 -11.23 -2.89
N GLY A 133 -3.91 -10.54 -2.44
CA GLY A 133 -3.81 -9.54 -1.37
C GLY A 133 -3.25 -10.12 -0.06
N TRP A 134 -3.54 -11.39 0.23
CA TRP A 134 -2.97 -12.08 1.38
C TRP A 134 -1.49 -12.42 1.27
N VAL A 135 -1.00 -12.67 0.05
CA VAL A 135 0.43 -12.85 -0.21
C VAL A 135 1.20 -11.59 0.19
N LEU A 136 0.67 -10.40 -0.12
CA LEU A 136 1.28 -9.12 0.26
C LEU A 136 1.33 -8.93 1.78
N VAL A 137 0.23 -9.24 2.48
CA VAL A 137 0.20 -9.18 3.95
C VAL A 137 1.22 -10.16 4.54
N ASP A 138 1.32 -11.37 4.03
CA ASP A 138 2.28 -12.37 4.53
C ASP A 138 3.73 -11.98 4.24
N LEU A 139 4.00 -11.34 3.10
CA LEU A 139 5.31 -10.79 2.76
C LEU A 139 5.71 -9.72 3.78
N TRP A 140 4.80 -8.78 4.07
CA TRP A 140 5.02 -7.76 5.10
C TRP A 140 5.22 -8.38 6.49
N LEU A 141 4.38 -9.34 6.92
CA LEU A 141 4.55 -10.02 8.21
C LEU A 141 5.90 -10.75 8.31
N SER A 142 6.37 -11.34 7.21
CA SER A 142 7.66 -12.06 7.16
C SER A 142 8.86 -11.14 7.03
N SER A 143 8.63 -9.85 6.77
CA SER A 143 9.69 -8.84 6.67
C SER A 143 10.22 -8.39 8.04
N TYR A 144 9.59 -8.83 9.13
CA TYR A 144 10.04 -8.62 10.52
C TYR A 144 10.75 -9.87 11.02
N ALA A 145 11.89 -9.68 11.71
CA ALA A 145 12.61 -10.79 12.35
C ALA A 145 11.81 -11.41 13.51
N ALA A 146 11.01 -10.62 14.21
CA ALA A 146 10.11 -11.05 15.28
C ALA A 146 8.85 -10.16 15.33
N PRO A 147 7.72 -10.64 15.89
CA PRO A 147 6.52 -9.82 16.06
C PRO A 147 6.82 -8.51 16.82
N PRO A 148 6.52 -7.33 16.26
CA PRO A 148 6.78 -6.07 16.93
C PRO A 148 5.81 -5.85 18.11
N LYS A 149 6.22 -5.04 19.10
CA LYS A 149 5.33 -4.66 20.24
C LYS A 149 4.08 -3.90 19.76
N SER A 150 4.22 -3.11 18.71
CA SER A 150 3.13 -2.36 18.09
C SER A 150 3.41 -2.08 16.62
N VAL A 151 2.35 -1.96 15.83
CA VAL A 151 2.38 -1.44 14.45
C VAL A 151 1.34 -0.35 14.26
N THR A 152 1.69 0.61 13.42
CA THR A 152 0.80 1.67 12.98
C THR A 152 0.54 1.48 11.50
N LEU A 153 -0.73 1.32 11.14
CA LEU A 153 -1.18 1.08 9.77
C LEU A 153 -1.89 2.33 9.26
N ASP A 154 -1.30 2.96 8.25
CA ASP A 154 -1.90 4.08 7.54
C ASP A 154 -2.82 3.52 6.46
N ILE A 155 -4.09 3.87 6.51
CA ILE A 155 -5.11 3.49 5.53
C ILE A 155 -5.56 4.73 4.76
N ASP A 156 -5.47 4.64 3.44
CA ASP A 156 -5.90 5.73 2.56
C ASP A 156 -6.44 5.19 1.23
N ASP A 157 -7.32 5.95 0.58
CA ASP A 157 -7.70 5.67 -0.80
C ASP A 157 -6.80 6.45 -1.76
N THR A 158 -6.46 5.81 -2.88
CA THR A 158 -5.63 6.42 -3.92
C THR A 158 -6.47 6.60 -5.17
N LEU A 159 -6.47 7.81 -5.73
CA LEU A 159 -7.11 8.09 -7.02
C LEU A 159 -6.38 7.34 -8.13
N ASP A 160 -7.12 6.53 -8.86
CA ASP A 160 -6.65 5.83 -10.06
C ASP A 160 -7.58 6.19 -11.23
N VAL A 161 -7.18 7.19 -12.00
CA VAL A 161 -7.98 7.74 -13.11
C VAL A 161 -7.98 6.72 -14.24
N VAL A 162 -9.16 6.46 -14.81
CA VAL A 162 -9.30 5.51 -15.92
C VAL A 162 -9.62 6.20 -17.22
N HIS A 163 -9.22 5.57 -18.32
CA HIS A 163 -9.63 5.96 -19.65
C HIS A 163 -10.82 5.13 -20.13
N GLY A 164 -11.81 5.79 -20.75
CA GLY A 164 -12.99 5.14 -21.30
C GLY A 164 -13.93 4.56 -20.24
N HIS A 165 -14.57 3.44 -20.57
CA HIS A 165 -15.62 2.81 -19.76
C HIS A 165 -15.17 1.47 -19.17
N GLN A 166 -14.00 1.46 -18.52
CA GLN A 166 -13.50 0.27 -17.84
C GLN A 166 -14.51 -0.24 -16.81
N GLN A 167 -14.61 -1.57 -16.67
CA GLN A 167 -15.56 -2.20 -15.76
C GLN A 167 -15.34 -1.70 -14.33
N LEU A 168 -16.43 -1.42 -13.60
CA LEU A 168 -16.43 -0.92 -12.22
C LEU A 168 -15.82 0.48 -12.01
N SER A 169 -15.38 1.16 -13.08
CA SER A 169 -15.02 2.56 -12.97
C SER A 169 -16.26 3.42 -12.73
N LEU A 170 -16.18 4.34 -11.77
CA LEU A 170 -17.29 5.23 -11.42
C LEU A 170 -16.83 6.67 -11.47
N PHE A 171 -17.75 7.59 -11.79
CA PHE A 171 -17.50 9.01 -11.65
C PHE A 171 -17.48 9.40 -10.17
N ASN A 172 -16.46 10.15 -9.76
CA ASN A 172 -16.30 10.64 -8.40
C ASN A 172 -16.26 12.17 -8.38
N ALA A 173 -17.31 12.80 -7.84
CA ALA A 173 -17.44 14.25 -7.83
C ALA A 173 -16.40 14.97 -6.94
N HIS A 174 -15.71 14.29 -6.01
CA HIS A 174 -14.64 14.91 -5.23
C HIS A 174 -13.38 15.14 -6.08
N TYR A 175 -13.07 14.18 -6.96
CA TYR A 175 -11.93 14.24 -7.85
C TYR A 175 -12.27 14.80 -9.23
N ASP A 176 -13.57 14.94 -9.53
CA ASP A 176 -14.10 15.33 -10.85
C ASP A 176 -13.66 14.39 -11.98
N GLU A 177 -13.48 13.11 -11.65
CA GLU A 177 -12.87 12.13 -12.56
C GLU A 177 -13.61 10.79 -12.54
N ARG A 178 -13.51 10.05 -13.65
CA ARG A 178 -13.89 8.64 -13.68
C ARG A 178 -12.70 7.80 -13.23
N CYS A 179 -12.87 7.05 -12.15
CA CYS A 179 -11.74 6.43 -11.48
C CYS A 179 -12.08 5.10 -10.78
N PHE A 180 -11.03 4.43 -10.34
CA PHE A 180 -11.03 3.54 -9.19
C PHE A 180 -10.56 4.30 -7.95
N LEU A 181 -10.93 3.78 -6.77
CA LEU A 181 -10.43 4.26 -5.48
C LEU A 181 -9.94 3.07 -4.64
N PRO A 182 -8.87 2.37 -5.08
CA PRO A 182 -8.25 1.34 -4.27
C PRO A 182 -7.85 1.88 -2.91
N ILE A 183 -8.02 1.05 -1.87
CA ILE A 183 -7.48 1.36 -0.54
C ILE A 183 -6.08 0.79 -0.45
N HIS A 184 -5.13 1.63 -0.10
CA HIS A 184 -3.77 1.25 0.22
C HIS A 184 -3.56 1.27 1.73
N ILE A 185 -2.84 0.27 2.23
CA ILE A 185 -2.47 0.18 3.63
C ILE A 185 -0.96 0.06 3.73
N TYR A 186 -0.33 0.95 4.50
CA TYR A 186 1.11 0.98 4.71
C TYR A 186 1.46 0.86 6.18
N ASP A 187 2.59 0.24 6.47
CA ASP A 187 3.22 0.32 7.78
C ASP A 187 3.91 1.68 7.91
N ALA A 188 3.42 2.52 8.82
CA ALA A 188 3.88 3.89 8.97
C ALA A 188 5.35 4.01 9.39
N ALA A 189 5.88 3.01 10.10
CA ALA A 189 7.25 3.06 10.61
C ALA A 189 8.27 2.66 9.55
N THR A 190 7.93 1.69 8.69
CA THR A 190 8.86 1.16 7.69
C THR A 190 8.55 1.63 6.26
N GLY A 191 7.41 2.29 6.03
CA GLY A 191 6.92 2.64 4.69
C GLY A 191 6.57 1.42 3.82
N ARG A 192 6.43 0.23 4.40
CA ARG A 192 6.23 -1.01 3.64
C ARG A 192 4.75 -1.16 3.27
N PRO A 193 4.44 -1.57 2.03
CA PRO A 193 3.06 -1.87 1.65
C PRO A 193 2.58 -3.11 2.40
N VAL A 194 1.38 -3.03 2.97
CA VAL A 194 0.75 -4.09 3.77
C VAL A 194 -0.33 -4.79 2.96
N ALA A 195 -1.25 -4.01 2.38
CA ALA A 195 -2.35 -4.53 1.58
C ALA A 195 -2.88 -3.49 0.59
N MET A 196 -3.23 -3.95 -0.61
CA MET A 196 -3.95 -3.16 -1.62
C MET A 196 -5.33 -3.78 -1.84
N ILE A 197 -6.38 -2.97 -1.75
CA ILE A 197 -7.76 -3.42 -1.85
C ILE A 197 -8.41 -2.71 -3.03
N LEU A 198 -8.54 -3.43 -4.14
CA LEU A 198 -9.13 -2.94 -5.38
C LEU A 198 -10.61 -2.63 -5.19
N ARG A 199 -11.02 -1.42 -5.60
CA ARG A 199 -12.37 -0.91 -5.35
C ARG A 199 -12.84 0.05 -6.46
N PRO A 200 -14.16 0.07 -6.73
CA PRO A 200 -14.77 1.11 -7.57
C PRO A 200 -14.51 2.52 -7.05
N GLY A 201 -14.59 3.53 -7.93
CA GLY A 201 -14.38 4.96 -7.64
C GLY A 201 -15.42 5.65 -6.77
N LYS A 202 -15.88 5.02 -5.69
CA LYS A 202 -16.83 5.60 -4.73
C LYS A 202 -16.26 5.61 -3.31
N THR A 203 -16.71 6.51 -2.45
CA THR A 203 -16.33 6.48 -1.02
C THR A 203 -16.83 5.19 -0.36
N PRO A 204 -15.98 4.47 0.41
CA PRO A 204 -16.41 3.25 1.06
C PRO A 204 -17.38 3.54 2.21
N THR A 205 -18.37 2.67 2.36
CA THR A 205 -19.22 2.63 3.55
C THR A 205 -18.43 2.10 4.73
N GLY A 206 -18.77 2.50 5.96
CA GLY A 206 -18.09 1.94 7.13
C GLY A 206 -18.28 0.42 7.30
N LYS A 207 -19.31 -0.19 6.67
CA LYS A 207 -19.48 -1.66 6.67
C LYS A 207 -18.40 -2.33 5.81
N GLU A 208 -18.09 -1.75 4.65
CA GLU A 208 -17.00 -2.19 3.77
C GLU A 208 -15.65 -2.01 4.46
N ILE A 209 -15.36 -0.82 4.99
CA ILE A 209 -14.10 -0.51 5.72
C ILE A 209 -13.89 -1.51 6.86
N ARG A 210 -14.90 -1.67 7.73
CA ARG A 210 -14.86 -2.66 8.83
C ARG A 210 -14.63 -4.07 8.30
N GLY A 211 -15.25 -4.44 7.17
CA GLY A 211 -15.08 -5.74 6.54
C GLY A 211 -13.62 -6.01 6.15
N HIS A 212 -12.97 -5.03 5.52
CA HIS A 212 -11.57 -5.08 5.13
C HIS A 212 -10.64 -5.14 6.35
N LEU A 213 -10.77 -4.20 7.28
CA LEU A 213 -9.95 -4.15 8.50
C LEU A 213 -10.06 -5.42 9.33
N ARG A 214 -11.26 -5.98 9.48
CA ARG A 214 -11.47 -7.24 10.20
C ARG A 214 -10.71 -8.41 9.57
N ARG A 215 -10.67 -8.51 8.24
CA ARG A 215 -9.95 -9.59 7.55
C ARG A 215 -8.44 -9.40 7.71
N LEU A 216 -7.94 -8.17 7.54
CA LEU A 216 -6.54 -7.83 7.75
C LEU A 216 -6.08 -8.13 9.18
N VAL A 217 -6.76 -7.56 10.18
CA VAL A 217 -6.43 -7.74 11.59
C VAL A 217 -6.45 -9.21 12.01
N ARG A 218 -7.41 -10.01 11.51
CA ARG A 218 -7.42 -11.46 11.77
C ARG A 218 -6.14 -12.13 11.27
N ARG A 219 -5.69 -11.80 10.06
CA ARG A 219 -4.47 -12.38 9.49
C ARG A 219 -3.22 -11.94 10.25
N ILE A 220 -3.17 -10.67 10.67
CA ILE A 220 -2.10 -10.16 11.53
C ILE A 220 -2.07 -10.92 12.85
N ARG A 221 -3.20 -11.00 13.57
CA ARG A 221 -3.29 -11.66 14.87
C ARG A 221 -3.00 -13.16 14.82
N ALA A 222 -3.17 -13.81 13.68
CA ALA A 222 -2.78 -15.21 13.51
C ALA A 222 -1.27 -15.45 13.66
N ARG A 223 -0.43 -14.46 13.31
CA ARG A 223 1.03 -14.53 13.48
C ARG A 223 1.53 -13.68 14.65
N TRP A 224 0.84 -12.57 14.92
CA TRP A 224 1.21 -11.55 15.90
C TRP A 224 0.09 -11.36 16.94
N PRO A 225 -0.17 -12.37 17.79
CA PRO A 225 -1.36 -12.39 18.66
C PRO A 225 -1.37 -11.29 19.72
N THR A 226 -0.20 -10.76 20.12
CA THR A 226 -0.06 -9.76 21.19
C THR A 226 0.33 -8.37 20.70
N THR A 227 0.72 -8.22 19.44
CA THR A 227 1.10 -6.93 18.85
C THR A 227 -0.04 -5.92 18.92
N ARG A 228 0.22 -4.72 19.46
CA ARG A 228 -0.77 -3.64 19.43
C ARG A 228 -0.90 -3.09 18.01
N ILE A 229 -2.13 -2.84 17.56
CA ILE A 229 -2.39 -2.34 16.21
C ILE A 229 -3.05 -0.98 16.35
N LEU A 230 -2.44 0.04 15.76
CA LEU A 230 -3.00 1.37 15.58
C LEU A 230 -3.38 1.55 14.11
N ILE A 231 -4.60 1.96 13.83
CA ILE A 231 -5.06 2.32 12.48
C ILE A 231 -5.14 3.84 12.39
N ARG A 232 -4.44 4.45 11.43
CA ARG A 232 -4.56 5.88 11.12
C ARG A 232 -5.17 6.07 9.75
N GLY A 233 -6.04 7.05 9.60
CA GLY A 233 -6.59 7.39 8.30
C GLY A 233 -7.42 8.66 8.36
N ASP A 234 -7.86 9.09 7.19
CA ASP A 234 -8.67 10.28 7.04
C ASP A 234 -10.10 10.15 7.59
N SER A 235 -10.81 11.27 7.58
CA SER A 235 -12.12 11.40 8.22
C SER A 235 -13.18 10.41 7.76
N HIS A 236 -13.12 10.00 6.50
CA HIS A 236 -14.08 9.05 5.95
C HIS A 236 -13.84 7.61 6.44
N TYR A 237 -12.67 7.31 7.05
CA TYR A 237 -12.40 6.08 7.81
C TYR A 237 -12.92 6.14 9.25
N GLY A 238 -13.04 7.35 9.82
CA GLY A 238 -13.61 7.64 11.14
C GLY A 238 -15.12 7.41 11.28
N ARG A 239 -15.69 6.41 10.59
CA ARG A 239 -17.12 6.07 10.67
C ARG A 239 -17.43 5.44 12.02
N ALA A 240 -18.61 5.75 12.58
CA ALA A 240 -19.06 5.24 13.88
C ALA A 240 -18.93 3.71 14.03
N GLN A 241 -19.30 2.95 12.99
CA GLN A 241 -19.21 1.49 12.96
C GLN A 241 -17.78 0.93 12.85
N VAL A 242 -16.83 1.71 12.32
CA VAL A 242 -15.41 1.35 12.25
C VAL A 242 -14.78 1.56 13.62
N MET A 243 -14.96 2.75 14.22
CA MET A 243 -14.45 3.06 15.55
C MET A 243 -15.00 2.10 16.61
N ALA A 244 -16.32 1.85 16.61
CA ALA A 244 -16.93 0.88 17.54
C ALA A 244 -16.39 -0.54 17.34
N TRP A 245 -16.07 -0.93 16.11
CA TRP A 245 -15.44 -2.22 15.86
C TRP A 245 -14.00 -2.26 16.39
N CYS A 246 -13.21 -1.20 16.19
CA CYS A 246 -11.86 -1.11 16.74
C CYS A 246 -11.87 -1.21 18.27
N GLU A 247 -12.75 -0.47 18.94
CA GLU A 247 -12.98 -0.50 20.39
C GLU A 247 -13.26 -1.93 20.88
N ASN A 248 -14.21 -2.62 20.24
CA ASN A 248 -14.61 -3.97 20.60
C ASN A 248 -13.55 -5.06 20.31
N ASN A 249 -12.49 -4.73 19.58
CA ASN A 249 -11.45 -5.69 19.16
C ASN A 249 -10.05 -5.30 19.65
N ALA A 250 -9.96 -4.39 20.63
CA ALA A 250 -8.70 -3.90 21.18
C ALA A 250 -7.72 -3.37 20.10
N ILE A 251 -8.28 -2.62 19.14
CA ILE A 251 -7.53 -1.94 18.08
C ILE A 251 -7.53 -0.44 18.39
N ASP A 252 -6.33 0.13 18.41
CA ASP A 252 -6.16 1.57 18.54
C ASP A 252 -6.51 2.24 17.21
N TYR A 253 -7.02 3.46 17.25
CA TYR A 253 -7.26 4.22 16.04
C TYR A 253 -6.98 5.71 16.23
N LEU A 254 -6.63 6.37 15.14
CA LEU A 254 -6.50 7.81 15.04
C LEU A 254 -7.05 8.23 13.67
N PHE A 255 -8.30 8.67 13.65
CA PHE A 255 -8.93 9.10 12.41
C PHE A 255 -9.04 10.61 12.35
N GLY A 256 -8.91 11.19 11.15
CA GLY A 256 -9.32 12.56 10.92
C GLY A 256 -10.77 12.78 11.38
N LEU A 257 -11.10 13.98 11.84
CA LEU A 257 -12.46 14.35 12.18
C LEU A 257 -12.78 15.69 11.52
N PRO A 258 -13.85 15.79 10.71
CA PRO A 258 -14.21 17.07 10.10
C PRO A 258 -14.62 18.05 11.20
N GLY A 259 -14.05 19.25 11.17
CA GLY A 259 -14.40 20.32 12.09
C GLY A 259 -15.89 20.69 11.97
N ASN A 260 -16.50 21.05 13.11
CA ASN A 260 -17.86 21.57 13.14
C ASN A 260 -17.99 22.60 14.27
N LYS A 261 -19.10 23.36 14.29
CA LYS A 261 -19.33 24.43 15.28
C LYS A 261 -19.22 23.96 16.73
N VAL A 262 -19.57 22.71 17.04
CA VAL A 262 -19.44 22.17 18.40
C VAL A 262 -17.96 21.95 18.73
N LEU A 263 -17.22 21.27 17.86
CA LEU A 263 -15.78 21.03 18.04
C LEU A 263 -14.98 22.33 18.14
N GLN A 264 -15.30 23.31 17.29
CA GLN A 264 -14.69 24.65 17.32
C GLN A 264 -14.89 25.30 18.70
N ARG A 265 -16.14 25.34 19.20
CA ARG A 265 -16.43 25.88 20.54
C ARG A 265 -15.71 25.15 21.66
N LEU A 266 -15.55 23.84 21.56
CA LEU A 266 -14.87 23.03 22.58
C LEU A 266 -13.37 23.30 22.69
N VAL A 267 -12.74 23.90 21.68
CA VAL A 267 -11.30 24.21 21.68
C VAL A 267 -11.02 25.71 21.53
N ASP A 268 -12.06 26.55 21.59
CA ASP A 268 -11.98 27.98 21.29
C ASP A 268 -11.05 28.71 22.26
N GLU A 269 -11.13 28.40 23.56
CA GLU A 269 -10.24 28.97 24.59
C GLU A 269 -8.76 28.67 24.31
N SER A 270 -8.44 27.42 23.97
CA SER A 270 -7.08 27.05 23.59
C SER A 270 -6.64 27.70 22.28
N ALA A 271 -7.57 27.86 21.33
CA ALA A 271 -7.28 28.52 20.06
C ALA A 271 -7.05 30.03 20.24
N ASP A 272 -7.79 30.68 21.14
CA ASP A 272 -7.65 32.07 21.52
C ASP A 272 -6.30 32.35 22.20
N ASP A 273 -5.91 31.51 23.16
CA ASP A 273 -4.58 31.57 23.77
C ASP A 273 -3.46 31.47 22.72
N ILE A 274 -3.54 30.46 21.82
CA ILE A 274 -2.51 30.25 20.80
C ILE A 274 -2.45 31.43 19.82
N ARG A 275 -3.58 31.96 19.33
CA ARG A 275 -3.55 33.12 18.42
C ARG A 275 -3.02 34.37 19.12
N THR A 276 -3.33 34.55 20.41
CA THR A 276 -2.89 35.69 21.21
C THR A 276 -1.38 35.65 21.44
N ARG A 277 -0.85 34.51 21.92
CA ARG A 277 0.61 34.33 22.08
C ARG A 277 1.36 34.51 20.77
N ARG A 278 0.83 33.98 19.65
CA ARG A 278 1.41 34.19 18.32
C ARG A 278 1.53 35.68 17.97
N ALA A 279 0.49 36.45 18.24
CA ALA A 279 0.45 37.89 17.95
C ALA A 279 1.41 38.68 18.86
N LEU A 280 1.38 38.42 20.17
CA LEU A 280 2.26 39.08 21.15
C LEU A 280 3.74 38.82 20.87
N GLU A 281 4.08 37.58 20.53
CA GLU A 281 5.46 37.18 20.22
C GLU A 281 5.87 37.46 18.76
N ARG A 282 4.96 38.03 17.94
CA ARG A 282 5.16 38.35 16.51
C ARG A 282 5.69 37.17 15.69
N LYS A 283 5.24 35.95 16.01
CA LYS A 283 5.60 34.74 15.27
C LYS A 283 4.83 34.66 13.95
N SER A 284 5.50 34.22 12.88
CA SER A 284 4.84 33.94 11.60
C SER A 284 3.83 32.79 11.71
N VAL A 285 4.17 31.77 12.50
CA VAL A 285 3.33 30.62 12.82
C VAL A 285 3.54 30.20 14.28
N LEU A 286 2.47 29.87 14.99
CA LEU A 286 2.51 29.17 16.27
C LEU A 286 1.56 27.98 16.24
N ARG A 287 2.06 26.82 16.66
CA ARG A 287 1.29 25.58 16.75
C ARG A 287 1.05 25.21 18.19
N GLY A 288 -0.16 24.75 18.49
CA GLY A 288 -0.50 24.16 19.77
C GLY A 288 -1.54 23.06 19.60
N TYR A 289 -1.90 22.45 20.72
CA TYR A 289 -2.81 21.32 20.75
C TYR A 289 -3.82 21.51 21.86
N ALA A 290 -5.05 21.08 21.61
CA ALA A 290 -6.10 20.99 22.61
C ALA A 290 -6.68 19.58 22.62
N GLU A 291 -7.08 19.11 23.80
CA GLU A 291 -7.80 17.86 23.95
C GLU A 291 -9.21 18.15 24.46
N THR A 292 -10.19 17.47 23.88
CA THR A 292 -11.58 17.55 24.31
C THR A 292 -12.27 16.19 24.18
N ARG A 293 -13.52 16.13 24.64
CA ARG A 293 -14.38 14.97 24.45
C ARG A 293 -15.55 15.36 23.55
N TYR A 294 -15.88 14.47 22.62
CA TYR A 294 -16.90 14.73 21.62
C TYR A 294 -17.75 13.49 21.33
N LYS A 295 -19.06 13.70 21.19
CA LYS A 295 -20.02 12.67 20.81
C LYS A 295 -20.91 13.19 19.68
N ALA A 296 -20.68 12.70 18.46
CA ALA A 296 -21.62 12.93 17.37
C ALA A 296 -22.95 12.19 17.64
N LYS A 297 -24.06 12.70 17.09
CA LYS A 297 -25.41 12.08 17.25
C LYS A 297 -25.43 10.61 16.82
N SER A 298 -24.64 10.24 15.80
CA SER A 298 -24.55 8.88 15.27
C SER A 298 -23.66 7.95 16.12
N TRP A 299 -23.02 8.46 17.17
CA TRP A 299 -22.09 7.71 18.00
C TRP A 299 -22.78 7.20 19.26
N LYS A 300 -22.54 5.93 19.60
CA LYS A 300 -23.05 5.33 20.85
C LYS A 300 -22.34 5.87 22.09
N ALA A 301 -21.05 6.20 21.97
CA ALA A 301 -20.20 6.68 23.05
C ALA A 301 -19.50 7.98 22.66
N GLU A 302 -19.18 8.76 23.68
CA GLU A 302 -18.27 9.90 23.59
C GLU A 302 -16.83 9.41 23.40
N ARG A 303 -16.05 10.14 22.60
CA ARG A 303 -14.67 9.80 22.28
C ARG A 303 -13.73 10.96 22.57
N ARG A 304 -12.46 10.61 22.77
CA ARG A 304 -11.36 11.57 22.88
C ARG A 304 -11.09 12.18 21.51
N THR A 305 -11.01 13.49 21.47
CA THR A 305 -10.71 14.26 20.26
C THR A 305 -9.56 15.21 20.56
N CYS A 306 -8.57 15.25 19.68
CA CYS A 306 -7.48 16.20 19.77
C CYS A 306 -7.59 17.19 18.61
N ALA A 307 -7.31 18.46 18.88
CA ALA A 307 -7.19 19.50 17.88
C ALA A 307 -5.72 19.90 17.73
N ARG A 308 -5.22 19.93 16.50
CA ARG A 308 -4.01 20.67 16.13
C ARG A 308 -4.46 22.07 15.74
N ILE A 309 -3.98 23.07 16.45
CA ILE A 309 -4.30 24.47 16.23
C ILE A 309 -3.04 25.13 15.68
N GLU A 310 -3.15 25.70 14.48
CA GLU A 310 -2.09 26.44 13.82
C GLU A 310 -2.53 27.89 13.61
N ALA A 311 -1.94 28.81 14.37
CA ALA A 311 -2.15 30.24 14.23
C ALA A 311 -1.08 30.81 13.30
N THR A 312 -1.50 31.43 12.21
CA THR A 312 -0.64 32.09 11.22
C THR A 312 -1.02 33.55 11.10
N THR A 313 -0.22 34.34 10.36
CA THR A 313 -0.60 35.72 9.98
C THR A 313 -1.92 35.80 9.20
N LEU A 314 -2.37 34.71 8.57
CA LEU A 314 -3.61 34.61 7.79
C LEU A 314 -4.82 34.14 8.61
N GLY A 315 -4.63 33.73 9.87
CA GLY A 315 -5.70 33.23 10.74
C GLY A 315 -5.41 31.86 11.35
N LEU A 316 -6.48 31.18 11.77
CA LEU A 316 -6.43 29.87 12.44
C LEU A 316 -6.74 28.73 11.47
N ASP A 317 -5.87 27.72 11.41
CA ASP A 317 -6.17 26.38 10.88
C ASP A 317 -6.30 25.41 12.05
N ILE A 318 -7.50 24.84 12.23
CA ILE A 318 -7.78 23.88 13.30
C ILE A 318 -8.19 22.54 12.68
N ARG A 319 -7.36 21.52 12.90
CA ARG A 319 -7.61 20.16 12.42
C ARG A 319 -7.88 19.23 13.59
N PHE A 320 -8.94 18.44 13.48
CA PHE A 320 -9.34 17.51 14.54
C PHE A 320 -9.00 16.08 14.16
N VAL A 321 -8.64 15.29 15.17
CA VAL A 321 -8.51 13.84 15.09
C VAL A 321 -9.29 13.21 16.23
N VAL A 322 -9.94 12.08 15.96
CA VAL A 322 -10.65 11.27 16.95
C VAL A 322 -9.87 10.01 17.24
N THR A 323 -9.77 9.66 18.52
CA THR A 323 -9.13 8.44 18.98
C THR A 323 -9.99 7.75 20.03
N LYS A 324 -9.58 6.55 20.46
CA LYS A 324 -10.28 5.82 21.51
C LYS A 324 -10.21 6.60 22.83
N PRO A 325 -11.23 6.50 23.70
CA PRO A 325 -11.15 7.04 25.05
C PRO A 325 -9.96 6.41 25.81
N PRO A 326 -9.40 7.10 26.82
CA PRO A 326 -8.39 6.50 27.70
C PRO A 326 -8.91 5.19 28.26
N MET A 327 -8.04 4.18 28.36
CA MET A 327 -8.40 2.90 28.96
C MET A 327 -8.87 3.20 30.39
N GLN A 328 -10.17 3.11 30.66
CA GLN A 328 -10.62 2.95 32.04
C GLN A 328 -9.94 1.67 32.51
N ARG A 329 -8.95 1.79 33.39
CA ARG A 329 -8.46 0.64 34.14
C ARG A 329 -9.70 0.07 34.80
N TYR A 330 -10.22 -1.05 34.28
CA TYR A 330 -11.15 -1.87 35.01
C TYR A 330 -10.36 -2.44 36.20
N PHE A 331 -10.14 -1.62 37.22
CA PHE A 331 -10.02 -2.11 38.58
C PHE A 331 -11.44 -2.53 38.98
N ASN A 332 -11.86 -3.69 38.51
CA ASN A 332 -12.87 -4.44 39.22
C ASN A 332 -12.12 -5.38 40.15
N SER A 333 -11.91 -4.88 41.36
CA SER A 333 -11.86 -5.71 42.56
C SER A 333 -13.07 -6.65 42.58
N ARG A 334 -12.84 -7.94 42.36
CA ARG A 334 -13.44 -9.03 43.14
C ARG A 334 -12.45 -10.18 43.18
#